data_AF-A0A954Z8Q4-F1
#
_entry.id   AF-A0A954Z8Q4-F1
#
_cell.length_a   1.000
_cell.length_b   1.000
_cell.length_c   1.000
_cell.angle_alpha   90.00
_cell.angle_beta   90.00
_cell.angle_gamma   90.00
#
_symmetry.space_group_name_H-M   'P 1'
#
loop_
_entity.id
_entity.type
_entity.pdbx_description
1 polymer ?
#
loop_
_entity_poly.entity_id
_entity_poly.type
_entity_poly.pdbx_seq_one_letter_code
_entity_poly.pdbx_strand_id
1 'polypeptide(L)'
;RVVTMHASDRYLAEGTLDDLRREEDSVGYAKRLRHGEIGQGLNDYDAIFRELSSVGFRGWISIEDGVDGFEQLQRSVRFLRGKIEAWWPRN
;
A
#
# COMPACT_ATOMS: atom_id res chain seq x y z
N ARG A 1 -16.94 -10.43 -1.51
CA ARG A 1 -16.54 -9.39 -2.49
C ARG A 1 -15.93 -8.21 -1.72
N VAL A 2 -14.80 -7.67 -2.18
CA VAL A 2 -14.23 -6.43 -1.64
C VAL A 2 -15.14 -5.26 -2.02
N VAL A 3 -15.51 -4.44 -1.04
CA VAL A 3 -16.41 -3.28 -1.21
C VAL A 3 -15.63 -1.97 -1.19
N THR A 4 -14.67 -1.86 -0.26
CA THR A 4 -13.71 -0.76 -0.17
C THR A 4 -12.32 -1.33 0.10
N MET A 5 -11.29 -0.58 -0.25
CA MET A 5 -9.89 -0.86 0.05
C MET A 5 -9.32 0.31 0.83
N HIS A 6 -8.54 0.02 1.86
CA HIS A 6 -7.72 1.03 2.54
C HIS A 6 -6.27 0.85 2.07
N ALA A 7 -5.72 1.90 1.45
CA ALA A 7 -4.36 1.92 0.94
C ALA A 7 -3.44 2.52 2.00
N SER A 8 -2.44 1.74 2.39
CA SER A 8 -1.33 2.17 3.25
C SER A 8 -0.08 1.49 2.75
N ASP A 9 1.09 2.02 3.09
CA ASP A 9 2.33 1.32 2.79
C ASP A 9 3.30 1.38 3.96
N ARG A 10 4.17 0.39 4.02
CA ARG A 10 5.13 0.23 5.12
C ARG A 10 6.49 -0.13 4.56
N TYR A 11 7.49 0.60 5.03
CA TYR A 11 8.89 0.31 4.75
C TYR A 11 9.56 -0.23 6.01
N LEU A 12 10.66 -0.93 5.79
CA LEU A 12 11.53 -1.39 6.87
C LEU A 12 12.40 -0.22 7.33
N ALA A 13 12.14 0.30 8.53
CA ALA A 13 12.90 1.41 9.08
C ALA A 13 14.30 1.00 9.55
N GLU A 14 14.47 -0.27 9.94
CA GLU A 14 15.74 -0.83 10.39
C GLU A 14 15.81 -2.35 10.19
N GLY A 15 17.02 -2.88 9.97
CA GLY A 15 17.26 -4.31 9.78
C GLY A 15 17.07 -4.79 8.33
N THR A 16 16.91 -6.10 8.15
CA THR A 16 16.73 -6.78 6.86
C THR A 16 15.37 -7.47 6.78
N LEU A 17 14.96 -7.88 5.57
CA LEU A 17 13.75 -8.70 5.40
C LEU A 17 13.84 -10.04 6.14
N ASP A 18 15.05 -10.60 6.28
CA ASP A 18 15.24 -11.81 7.07
C ASP A 18 15.10 -11.56 8.57
N ASP A 19 15.44 -10.36 9.05
CA ASP A 19 15.12 -9.94 10.43
C ASP A 19 13.61 -9.84 10.63
N LEU A 20 12.88 -9.28 9.66
CA LEU A 20 11.43 -9.18 9.71
C LEU A 20 10.76 -10.57 9.76
N ARG A 21 11.19 -11.50 8.91
CA ARG A 21 10.69 -12.89 8.90
C ARG A 21 10.92 -13.62 10.22
N ARG A 22 12.05 -13.36 10.89
CA ARG A 22 12.35 -13.92 12.23
C ARG A 22 11.46 -13.34 13.33
N GLU A 23 10.86 -12.17 13.11
CA GLU A 23 9.98 -11.49 14.06
C GLU A 23 8.48 -11.73 13.80
N GLU A 24 8.10 -12.40 12.70
CA GLU A 24 6.69 -12.71 12.37
C GLU A 24 6.00 -13.62 13.39
N ASP A 25 6.77 -14.36 14.21
CA ASP A 25 6.25 -15.16 15.34
C ASP A 25 5.85 -14.32 16.57
N SER A 26 6.08 -12.99 16.53
CA SER A 26 5.70 -12.09 17.62
C SER A 26 4.28 -11.55 17.45
N VAL A 27 3.44 -11.72 18.47
CA VAL A 27 2.10 -11.12 18.52
C VAL A 27 2.25 -9.61 18.65
N GLY A 28 2.21 -8.88 17.53
CA GLY A 28 2.25 -7.43 17.49
C GLY A 28 2.82 -6.87 16.19
N TYR A 29 2.74 -5.55 16.02
CA TYR A 29 3.43 -4.86 14.92
C TYR A 29 4.93 -5.08 15.05
N ALA A 30 5.58 -5.62 14.02
CA ALA A 30 7.04 -5.64 13.94
C ALA A 30 7.54 -4.21 14.17
N LYS A 31 8.29 -3.99 15.26
CA LYS A 31 8.73 -2.66 15.71
C LYS A 31 9.51 -1.91 14.62
N ARG A 32 10.01 -2.64 13.64
CA ARG A 32 10.81 -2.19 12.50
C ARG A 32 10.00 -1.64 11.34
N LEU A 33 8.70 -1.92 11.27
CA LEU A 33 7.84 -1.38 10.22
C LEU A 33 7.38 0.02 10.60
N ARG A 34 7.47 0.94 9.65
CA ARG A 34 6.92 2.29 9.76
C ARG A 34 5.97 2.53 8.62
N HIS A 35 4.91 3.28 8.92
CA HIS A 35 4.03 3.80 7.89
C HIS A 35 4.83 4.78 7.02
N GLY A 36 4.61 4.74 5.71
CA GLY A 36 5.27 5.64 4.79
C GLY A 36 4.41 5.94 3.57
N GLU A 37 5.02 6.68 2.66
CA GLU A 37 4.43 7.03 1.37
C GLU A 37 4.04 5.79 0.57
N ILE A 38 2.83 5.80 0.02
CA ILE A 38 2.33 4.69 -0.80
C ILE A 38 3.16 4.54 -2.07
N GLY A 39 3.65 3.33 -2.30
CA GLY A 39 4.51 2.98 -3.44
C GLY A 39 6.01 3.00 -3.11
N GLN A 40 6.38 3.34 -1.87
CA GLN A 40 7.77 3.30 -1.39
C GLN A 40 8.02 2.20 -0.35
N GLY A 41 7.00 1.44 0.04
CA GLY A 41 7.14 0.34 0.98
C GLY A 41 7.18 -1.03 0.33
N LEU A 42 6.77 -2.03 1.11
CA LEU A 42 6.88 -3.44 0.74
C LEU A 42 5.67 -3.99 -0.03
N ASN A 43 4.60 -3.20 -0.17
CA ASN A 43 3.40 -3.65 -0.86
C ASN A 43 3.63 -3.75 -2.38
N ASP A 44 3.35 -4.93 -2.94
CA ASP A 44 3.26 -5.12 -4.40
C ASP A 44 1.90 -4.63 -4.90
N TYR A 45 1.83 -3.33 -5.19
CA TYR A 45 0.60 -2.70 -5.70
C TYR A 45 0.19 -3.21 -7.09
N ASP A 46 1.10 -3.74 -7.89
CA ASP A 46 0.72 -4.31 -9.19
C ASP A 46 0.00 -5.64 -9.02
N ALA A 47 0.51 -6.52 -8.15
CA ALA A 47 -0.19 -7.75 -7.81
C ALA A 47 -1.57 -7.45 -7.16
N ILE A 48 -1.62 -6.52 -6.21
CA ILE A 48 -2.88 -6.13 -5.54
C ILE A 48 -3.89 -5.59 -6.55
N PHE A 49 -3.49 -4.65 -7.41
CA PHE A 49 -4.41 -4.02 -8.35
C PHE A 49 -4.84 -4.97 -9.47
N ARG A 50 -3.96 -5.89 -9.88
CA ARG A 50 -4.32 -7.00 -10.78
C ARG A 50 -5.44 -7.84 -10.18
N GLU A 51 -5.34 -8.24 -8.92
CA GLU A 51 -6.38 -9.06 -8.26
C GLU A 51 -7.68 -8.29 -8.06
N LEU A 52 -7.62 -7.01 -7.68
CA LEU A 52 -8.83 -6.19 -7.56
C LEU A 52 -9.52 -6.00 -8.93
N SER A 53 -8.74 -5.76 -9.98
CA SER A 53 -9.28 -5.62 -11.34
C SER A 53 -9.87 -6.95 -11.85
N SER A 54 -9.21 -8.09 -11.57
CA SER A 54 -9.64 -9.43 -12.00
C SER A 54 -11.03 -9.80 -11.45
N VAL A 55 -11.36 -9.36 -10.24
CA VAL A 55 -12.67 -9.59 -9.61
C VAL A 55 -13.69 -8.48 -9.89
N GLY A 56 -13.37 -7.55 -10.80
CA GLY A 56 -14.27 -6.46 -11.20
C GLY A 56 -14.51 -5.43 -10.09
N PHE A 57 -13.53 -5.18 -9.21
CA PHE A 57 -13.64 -4.16 -8.18
C PHE A 57 -13.88 -2.77 -8.80
N ARG A 58 -14.81 -2.00 -8.20
CA ARG A 58 -15.21 -0.64 -8.62
C ARG A 58 -15.50 0.25 -7.39
N GLY A 59 -14.98 -0.16 -6.23
CA GLY A 59 -15.23 0.50 -4.95
C GLY A 59 -14.23 1.60 -4.63
N TRP A 60 -14.36 2.18 -3.44
CA TRP A 60 -13.47 3.24 -2.96
C TRP A 60 -12.12 2.70 -2.54
N ILE A 61 -11.08 3.46 -2.88
CA ILE A 61 -9.72 3.32 -2.35
C ILE A 61 -9.51 4.51 -1.39
N SER A 62 -9.59 4.24 -0.09
CA SER A 62 -9.32 5.21 0.97
C SER A 62 -7.82 5.25 1.24
N ILE A 63 -7.21 6.43 1.30
CA ILE A 63 -5.79 6.57 1.64
C ILE A 63 -5.67 6.67 3.16
N GLU A 64 -4.83 5.83 3.75
CA GLU A 64 -4.53 5.81 5.19
C GLU A 64 -3.08 6.22 5.47
N ASP A 65 -2.54 7.17 4.70
CA ASP A 65 -1.20 7.74 4.88
C ASP A 65 -1.22 9.25 5.15
N GLY A 66 -0.04 9.88 5.16
CA GLY A 66 0.12 11.32 5.41
C GLY A 66 0.66 11.64 6.80
N VAL A 67 1.28 10.66 7.47
CA VAL A 67 1.97 10.84 8.77
C VAL A 67 3.02 11.93 8.72
N ASP A 68 3.70 12.09 7.57
CA ASP A 68 4.75 13.09 7.38
C ASP A 68 4.23 14.40 6.73
N GLY A 69 2.91 14.53 6.59
CA GLY A 69 2.23 15.75 6.12
C GLY A 69 1.66 15.69 4.70
N PHE A 70 1.12 16.82 4.25
CA PHE A 70 0.31 16.90 3.03
C PHE A 70 1.08 16.61 1.74
N GLU A 71 2.38 16.91 1.69
CA GLU A 71 3.22 16.61 0.52
C GLU A 71 3.37 15.11 0.28
N GLN A 72 3.48 14.32 1.36
CA GLN A 72 3.49 12.86 1.29
C GLN A 72 2.16 12.36 0.74
N LEU A 73 1.04 12.84 1.29
CA LEU A 73 -0.30 12.50 0.82
C LEU A 73 -0.45 12.80 -0.69
N GLN A 74 0.05 13.95 -1.17
CA GLN A 74 0.01 14.28 -2.60
C GLN A 74 0.78 13.29 -3.47
N ARG A 75 1.95 12.81 -3.02
CA ARG A 75 2.74 11.81 -3.76
C ARG A 75 2.03 10.46 -3.79
N SER A 76 1.46 10.03 -2.68
CA SER A 76 0.65 8.82 -2.60
C SER A 76 -0.59 8.86 -3.50
N VAL A 77 -1.29 10.00 -3.51
CA VAL A 77 -2.40 10.23 -4.45
C VAL A 77 -1.91 10.09 -5.90
N ARG A 78 -0.77 10.69 -6.26
CA ARG A 78 -0.21 10.58 -7.62
C ARG A 78 0.10 9.13 -7.97
N PHE A 79 0.73 8.37 -7.07
CA PHE A 79 1.03 6.96 -7.26
C PHE A 79 -0.23 6.14 -7.51
N LEU A 80 -1.22 6.25 -6.62
CA LEU A 80 -2.47 5.49 -6.73
C LEU A 80 -3.25 5.83 -8.00
N ARG A 81 -3.28 7.11 -8.40
CA ARG A 81 -3.91 7.50 -9.67
C ARG A 81 -3.25 6.84 -10.87
N GLY A 82 -1.91 6.79 -10.92
CA GLY A 82 -1.20 6.09 -11.98
C GLY A 82 -1.51 4.59 -12.03
N LYS A 83 -1.59 3.94 -10.87
CA LYS A 83 -2.00 2.51 -10.79
C LYS A 83 -3.46 2.31 -11.22
N ILE A 84 -4.38 3.20 -10.84
CA ILE A 84 -5.78 3.15 -11.29
C ILE A 84 -5.84 3.28 -12.82
N GLU A 85 -5.12 4.22 -13.42
CA GLU A 85 -5.09 4.40 -14.87
C GLU A 85 -4.54 3.17 -15.61
N ALA A 86 -3.53 2.50 -15.04
CA ALA A 86 -2.96 1.28 -15.62
C ALA A 86 -3.92 0.07 -15.57
N TRP A 87 -4.68 -0.09 -14.48
CA TRP A 87 -5.49 -1.30 -14.22
C TRP A 87 -7.00 -1.14 -14.48
N TRP A 88 -7.48 0.10 -14.62
CA TRP A 88 -8.83 0.47 -15.03
C TRP A 88 -8.79 1.55 -16.13
N PRO A 89 -8.24 1.23 -17.32
CA PRO A 89 -8.22 2.18 -18.43
C PRO A 89 -9.64 2.60 -18.81
N ARG A 90 -9.81 3.88 -19.16
CA ARG A 90 -11.07 4.35 -19.74
C ARG A 90 -11.14 3.87 -21.18
N ASN A 91 -12.22 3.17 -21.52
CA ASN A 91 -12.58 2.87 -22.91
C ASN A 91 -13.04 4.12 -23.65
#